data_AF-A0A7X8FZN3-F1
#
_entry.id   AF-A0A7X8FZN3-F1
#
_cell.length_a   1.000
_cell.length_b   1.000
_cell.length_c   1.000
_cell.angle_alpha   90.00
_cell.angle_beta   90.00
_cell.angle_gamma   90.00
#
_symmetry.space_group_name_H-M   'P 1'
#
loop_
_entity.id
_entity.type
_entity.pdbx_description
1 polymer ?
#
loop_
_entity_poly.entity_id
_entity_poly.type
_entity_poly.pdbx_seq_one_letter_code
_entity_poly.pdbx_strand_id
1 'polypeptide(L)'
;MNLNLDYINPFLISGVGVLNDLLGEKPVRSEVKIQTTSFKSEGIAAIVGITKGRIIEEAGQLGKGRILIDMQKETAIKIAEAIYEEKYDDVTNEVFESISEIVNMISGGGITSINNKFKGTNLRLSYPSIFSGKNLEIDSPKLKSVSVKFKLSMGELSLNIAFEGIEG
;
A
#
# COMPACT_ATOMS: atom_id res chain seq x y z
N MET A 1 14.95 14.28 -11.44
CA MET A 1 13.84 15.06 -10.84
C MET A 1 13.41 14.37 -9.55
N ASN A 2 13.81 14.89 -8.38
CA ASN A 2 13.67 14.24 -7.06
C ASN A 2 12.27 13.64 -6.80
N LEU A 3 12.24 12.52 -6.07
CA LEU A 3 11.03 11.92 -5.49
C LEU A 3 10.19 12.98 -4.80
N ASN A 4 9.10 13.41 -5.43
CA ASN A 4 8.21 14.36 -4.81
C ASN A 4 7.39 13.63 -3.73
N LEU A 5 7.81 13.80 -2.47
CA LEU A 5 7.13 13.27 -1.29
C LEU A 5 5.65 13.67 -1.22
N ASP A 6 5.22 14.72 -1.92
CA ASP A 6 3.81 15.09 -2.01
C ASP A 6 2.93 14.01 -2.65
N TYR A 7 3.49 13.09 -3.44
CA TYR A 7 2.75 11.95 -4.00
C TYR A 7 2.79 10.71 -3.10
N ILE A 8 3.71 10.65 -2.13
CA ILE A 8 3.87 9.51 -1.23
C ILE A 8 3.15 9.75 0.10
N ASN A 9 3.31 10.96 0.65
CA ASN A 9 2.74 11.36 1.93
C ASN A 9 1.23 11.12 2.06
N PRO A 10 0.39 11.33 1.03
CA PRO A 10 -1.04 11.01 1.10
C PRO A 10 -1.31 9.56 1.51
N PHE A 11 -0.58 8.60 0.97
CA PHE A 11 -0.71 7.18 1.33
C PHE A 11 -0.20 6.89 2.73
N LEU A 12 0.87 7.56 3.16
CA LEU A 12 1.39 7.39 4.52
C LEU A 12 0.42 7.94 5.57
N ILE A 13 -0.25 9.06 5.28
CA ILE A 13 -1.28 9.64 6.14
C ILE A 13 -2.50 8.71 6.16
N SER A 14 -2.95 8.24 5.00
CA SER A 14 -4.06 7.29 4.89
C SER A 14 -3.75 5.99 5.62
N GLY A 15 -2.53 5.46 5.51
CA GLY A 15 -2.07 4.26 6.23
C GLY A 15 -2.16 4.41 7.75
N VAL A 16 -1.69 5.54 8.29
CA VAL A 16 -1.80 5.79 9.74
C VAL A 16 -3.27 5.88 10.17
N GLY A 17 -4.11 6.57 9.41
CA GLY A 17 -5.54 6.72 9.70
C GLY A 17 -6.25 5.36 9.69
N VAL A 18 -6.15 4.62 8.59
CA VAL A 18 -6.82 3.31 8.42
C VAL A 18 -6.39 2.33 9.50
N LEU A 19 -5.09 2.21 9.80
CA LEU A 19 -4.61 1.30 10.83
C LEU A 19 -5.10 1.71 12.22
N ASN A 20 -5.16 3.01 12.51
CA ASN A 20 -5.70 3.50 13.77
C ASN A 20 -7.21 3.27 13.89
N ASP A 21 -7.95 3.49 12.82
CA ASP A 21 -9.41 3.38 12.82
C ASP A 21 -9.88 1.92 12.88
N LEU A 22 -9.18 1.01 12.20
CA LEU A 22 -9.54 -0.42 12.19
C LEU A 22 -8.96 -1.21 13.35
N LEU A 23 -7.75 -0.88 13.81
CA LEU A 23 -7.03 -1.69 14.80
C LEU A 23 -6.94 -1.01 16.17
N GLY A 24 -7.40 0.24 16.29
CA GLY A 24 -7.25 1.03 17.52
C GLY A 24 -5.79 1.38 17.87
N GLU A 25 -4.85 1.16 16.94
CA GLU A 25 -3.43 1.36 17.16
C GLU A 25 -2.89 2.54 16.37
N LYS A 26 -2.09 3.39 17.00
CA LYS A 26 -1.34 4.42 16.28
C LYS A 26 -0.03 3.83 15.77
N PRO A 27 0.08 3.45 14.47
CA PRO A 27 1.29 2.81 13.96
C PRO A 27 2.50 3.73 14.05
N VAL A 28 3.65 3.17 14.45
CA VAL A 28 4.93 3.89 14.45
C VAL A 28 5.66 3.62 13.14
N ARG A 29 6.01 4.69 12.42
CA ARG A 29 6.84 4.59 11.22
C ARG A 29 8.29 4.32 11.63
N SER A 30 8.86 3.21 11.19
CA SER A 30 10.17 2.75 11.66
C SER A 30 11.29 2.83 10.61
N GLU A 31 10.95 2.73 9.33
CA GLU A 31 11.93 2.67 8.25
C GLU A 31 11.37 3.23 6.95
N VAL A 32 12.16 4.01 6.20
CA VAL A 32 11.84 4.49 4.85
C VAL A 32 12.98 4.06 3.92
N LYS A 33 12.64 3.30 2.87
CA LYS A 33 13.60 2.79 1.87
C LYS A 33 13.17 3.18 0.47
N ILE A 34 14.09 3.70 -0.33
CA ILE A 34 13.90 3.81 -1.78
C ILE A 34 14.38 2.49 -2.40
N GLN A 35 13.53 1.84 -3.19
CA GLN A 35 13.84 0.57 -3.86
C GLN A 35 13.62 0.73 -5.37
N THR A 36 14.53 0.20 -6.18
CA THR A 36 14.59 0.51 -7.61
C THR A 36 14.17 -0.63 -8.55
N THR A 37 13.96 -1.86 -8.07
CA THR A 37 13.68 -2.99 -8.99
C THR A 37 12.84 -4.11 -8.40
N SER A 38 13.14 -4.59 -7.19
CA SER A 38 12.52 -5.78 -6.59
C SER A 38 12.07 -5.52 -5.15
N PHE A 39 10.89 -6.04 -4.81
CA PHE A 39 10.37 -6.11 -3.46
C PHE A 39 10.27 -7.57 -3.01
N LYS A 40 10.93 -7.91 -1.90
CA LYS A 40 10.84 -9.24 -1.28
C LYS A 40 9.76 -9.23 -0.22
N SER A 41 8.76 -10.09 -0.40
CA SER A 41 7.64 -10.24 0.51
C SER A 41 8.01 -11.08 1.73
N GLU A 42 7.46 -10.70 2.89
CA GLU A 42 7.59 -11.42 4.16
C GLU A 42 6.56 -12.55 4.30
N GLY A 43 5.58 -12.66 3.40
CA GLY A 43 4.70 -13.82 3.30
C GLY A 43 3.38 -13.56 2.57
N ILE A 44 2.68 -12.48 2.93
CA ILE A 44 1.42 -12.07 2.31
C ILE A 44 1.58 -10.66 1.75
N ALA A 45 1.41 -10.52 0.44
CA ALA A 45 1.44 -9.25 -0.26
C ALA A 45 0.08 -8.97 -0.92
N ALA A 46 -0.45 -7.76 -0.70
CA ALA A 46 -1.65 -7.28 -1.38
C ALA A 46 -1.30 -6.07 -2.24
N ILE A 47 -1.72 -6.09 -3.50
CA ILE A 47 -1.34 -5.10 -4.51
C ILE A 47 -2.58 -4.44 -5.10
N VAL A 48 -2.55 -3.12 -5.19
CA VAL A 48 -3.52 -2.31 -5.94
C VAL A 48 -2.78 -1.55 -7.03
N GLY A 49 -3.22 -1.73 -8.27
CA GLY A 49 -2.71 -0.98 -9.42
C GLY A 49 -3.27 0.44 -9.47
N ILE A 50 -2.42 1.40 -9.84
CA ILE A 50 -2.83 2.77 -10.11
C ILE A 50 -2.72 3.02 -11.61
N THR A 51 -3.81 3.50 -12.19
CA THR A 51 -3.91 3.81 -13.61
C THR A 51 -4.35 5.26 -13.81
N LYS A 52 -4.11 5.79 -15.02
CA LYS A 52 -4.68 7.07 -15.43
C LYS A 52 -6.07 6.87 -16.00
N GLY A 53 -7.02 7.66 -15.52
CA GLY A 53 -8.28 7.90 -16.21
C GLY A 53 -8.09 8.73 -17.47
N ARG A 54 -9.20 9.13 -18.10
CA ARG A 54 -9.17 9.97 -19.31
C ARG A 54 -8.54 11.32 -18.97
N ILE A 55 -7.49 11.70 -19.70
CA ILE A 55 -6.82 12.99 -19.56
C ILE A 55 -7.72 14.08 -20.14
N ILE A 56 -7.94 15.14 -19.37
CA ILE A 56 -8.58 16.39 -19.79
C ILE A 56 -7.51 17.49 -19.64
N GLU A 57 -6.63 17.57 -20.65
CA GLU A 57 -5.50 18.52 -20.85
C GLU A 57 -4.46 18.66 -19.71
N GLU A 58 -3.23 19.05 -20.08
CA GLU A 58 -1.98 19.28 -19.28
C GLU A 58 -1.92 18.75 -17.83
N ALA A 59 -2.41 17.54 -17.61
CA ALA A 59 -2.38 16.88 -16.32
C ALA A 59 -0.95 16.45 -16.00
N GLY A 60 -0.53 16.68 -14.75
CA GLY A 60 0.82 16.41 -14.28
C GLY A 60 1.42 15.07 -14.74
N GLN A 61 2.75 15.04 -14.83
CA GLN A 61 3.53 13.93 -15.39
C GLN A 61 3.44 12.60 -14.61
N LEU A 62 2.79 12.56 -13.44
CA LEU A 62 2.72 11.37 -12.59
C LEU A 62 2.03 10.22 -13.34
N GLY A 63 2.74 9.14 -13.63
CA GLY A 63 2.29 8.05 -14.49
C GLY A 63 1.48 6.97 -13.77
N LYS A 64 1.43 5.76 -14.36
CA LYS A 64 0.82 4.59 -13.71
C LYS A 64 1.65 4.18 -12.50
N GLY A 65 1.09 3.37 -11.62
CA GLY A 65 1.80 2.97 -10.42
C GLY A 65 1.20 1.74 -9.76
N ARG A 66 1.66 1.47 -8.55
CA ARG A 66 1.06 0.49 -7.66
C ARG A 66 1.24 0.88 -6.21
N ILE A 67 0.35 0.34 -5.39
CA ILE A 67 0.44 0.32 -3.95
C ILE A 67 0.50 -1.15 -3.57
N LEU A 68 1.40 -1.46 -2.67
CA LEU A 68 1.60 -2.81 -2.15
C LEU A 68 1.66 -2.70 -0.63
N ILE A 69 0.91 -3.56 0.06
CA ILE A 69 1.19 -3.85 1.46
C ILE A 69 1.73 -5.26 1.58
N ASP A 70 2.61 -5.47 2.56
CA ASP A 70 3.23 -6.75 2.81
C ASP A 70 3.46 -6.97 4.30
N MET A 71 3.31 -8.22 4.73
CA MET A 71 3.48 -8.64 6.11
C MET A 71 3.72 -10.14 6.22
N GLN A 72 4.18 -10.57 7.39
CA GLN A 72 4.22 -11.98 7.76
C GLN A 72 2.80 -12.54 7.92
N LYS A 73 2.63 -13.85 7.70
CA LYS A 73 1.34 -14.54 7.83
C LYS A 73 0.72 -14.35 9.22
N GLU A 74 1.54 -14.44 10.24
CA GLU A 74 1.16 -14.29 11.65
C GLU A 74 0.64 -12.88 11.94
N THR A 75 1.18 -11.87 11.25
CA THR A 75 0.69 -10.48 11.36
C THR A 75 -0.67 -10.35 10.69
N ALA A 76 -0.85 -10.93 9.50
CA ALA A 76 -2.13 -10.89 8.80
C ALA A 76 -3.25 -11.59 9.59
N ILE A 77 -2.96 -12.74 10.19
CA ILE A 77 -3.90 -13.45 11.07
C ILE A 77 -4.32 -12.54 12.21
N LYS A 78 -3.38 -11.97 12.97
CA LYS A 78 -3.70 -11.10 14.10
C LYS A 78 -4.46 -9.83 13.71
N ILE A 79 -4.20 -9.27 12.53
CA ILE A 79 -4.97 -8.16 11.98
C ILE A 79 -6.42 -8.58 11.77
N ALA A 80 -6.65 -9.74 11.17
CA ALA A 80 -8.00 -10.27 10.97
C ALA A 80 -8.70 -10.56 12.30
N GLU A 81 -7.99 -11.17 13.27
CA GLU A 81 -8.51 -11.40 14.62
C GLU A 81 -8.92 -10.08 15.30
N ALA A 82 -8.17 -9.00 15.11
CA ALA A 82 -8.49 -7.70 15.68
C ALA A 82 -9.71 -7.05 15.00
N ILE A 83 -9.90 -7.26 13.70
CA ILE A 83 -11.03 -6.69 12.93
C ILE A 83 -12.34 -7.44 13.19
N TYR A 84 -12.29 -8.77 13.18
CA TYR A 84 -13.48 -9.62 13.32
C TYR A 84 -13.76 -10.02 14.77
N GLU A 85 -12.84 -9.76 15.70
CA GLU A 85 -12.90 -10.20 17.10
C GLU A 85 -13.00 -11.73 17.26
N GLU A 86 -12.43 -12.46 16.30
CA GLU A 86 -12.40 -13.93 16.24
C GLU A 86 -10.98 -14.48 16.26
N LYS A 87 -10.82 -15.80 16.41
CA LYS A 87 -9.51 -16.48 16.40
C LYS A 87 -9.34 -17.34 15.17
N TYR A 88 -8.15 -17.29 14.57
CA TYR A 88 -7.82 -18.08 13.38
C TYR A 88 -6.53 -18.88 13.59
N ASP A 89 -6.57 -20.18 13.31
CA ASP A 89 -5.41 -21.06 13.44
C ASP A 89 -4.47 -21.00 12.22
N ASP A 90 -4.97 -20.54 11.07
CA ASP A 90 -4.22 -20.37 9.83
C ASP A 90 -4.85 -19.24 8.98
N VAL A 91 -4.27 -18.96 7.82
CA VAL A 91 -4.76 -17.98 6.86
C VAL A 91 -6.06 -18.47 6.21
N THR A 92 -7.17 -17.79 6.52
CA THR A 92 -8.50 -18.06 5.95
C THR A 92 -8.88 -17.03 4.89
N ASN A 93 -10.10 -17.14 4.34
CA ASN A 93 -10.63 -16.13 3.41
C ASN A 93 -10.85 -14.79 4.11
N GLU A 94 -11.34 -14.80 5.36
CA GLU A 94 -11.53 -13.61 6.20
C GLU A 94 -10.19 -12.89 6.44
N VAL A 95 -9.11 -13.65 6.63
CA VAL A 95 -7.76 -13.07 6.70
C VAL A 95 -7.44 -12.33 5.40
N PHE A 96 -7.64 -12.95 4.23
CA PHE A 96 -7.40 -12.27 2.96
C PHE A 96 -8.34 -11.08 2.70
N GLU A 97 -9.60 -11.16 3.08
CA GLU A 97 -10.57 -10.07 2.96
C GLU A 97 -10.15 -8.87 3.81
N SER A 98 -9.70 -9.09 5.05
CA SER A 98 -9.21 -8.01 5.92
C SER A 98 -8.01 -7.27 5.32
N ILE A 99 -7.05 -8.00 4.75
CA ILE A 99 -5.87 -7.40 4.11
C ILE A 99 -6.25 -6.68 2.81
N SER A 100 -7.20 -7.23 2.04
CA SER A 100 -7.76 -6.57 0.85
C SER A 100 -8.41 -5.24 1.20
N GLU A 101 -9.19 -5.21 2.29
CA GLU A 101 -9.88 -4.00 2.73
C GLU A 101 -8.89 -2.93 3.19
N ILE A 102 -7.87 -3.31 3.98
CA ILE A 102 -6.82 -2.38 4.41
C ILE A 102 -6.11 -1.76 3.20
N VAL A 103 -5.63 -2.55 2.24
CA VAL A 103 -4.93 -1.99 1.07
C VAL A 103 -5.86 -1.12 0.23
N ASN A 104 -7.12 -1.51 0.09
CA ASN A 104 -8.12 -0.76 -0.67
C ASN A 104 -8.41 0.60 -0.01
N MET A 105 -8.63 0.64 1.31
CA MET A 105 -8.86 1.88 2.06
C MET A 105 -7.65 2.82 2.02
N ILE A 106 -6.43 2.29 2.25
CA ILE A 106 -5.19 3.08 2.17
C ILE A 106 -5.02 3.66 0.76
N SER A 107 -5.27 2.83 -0.26
CA SER A 107 -5.15 3.24 -1.65
C SER A 107 -6.18 4.31 -2.02
N GLY A 108 -7.43 4.11 -1.62
CA GLY A 108 -8.55 5.02 -1.86
C GLY A 108 -8.32 6.39 -1.24
N GLY A 109 -7.92 6.44 0.04
CA GLY A 109 -7.63 7.69 0.74
C GLY A 109 -6.45 8.44 0.11
N GLY A 110 -5.37 7.74 -0.20
CA GLY A 110 -4.19 8.34 -0.86
C GLY A 110 -4.51 8.91 -2.25
N ILE A 111 -5.18 8.15 -3.11
CA ILE A 111 -5.57 8.62 -4.45
C ILE A 111 -6.57 9.76 -4.40
N THR A 112 -7.53 9.72 -3.48
CA THR A 112 -8.49 10.82 -3.29
C THR A 112 -7.76 12.10 -2.92
N SER A 113 -6.83 12.03 -1.96
CA SER A 113 -6.02 13.19 -1.57
C SER A 113 -5.14 13.70 -2.71
N ILE A 114 -4.55 12.82 -3.53
CA ILE A 114 -3.75 13.23 -4.71
C ILE A 114 -4.63 13.92 -5.75
N ASN A 115 -5.75 13.32 -6.14
CA ASN A 115 -6.65 13.89 -7.15
C ASN A 115 -7.23 15.24 -6.71
N ASN A 116 -7.47 15.43 -5.41
CA ASN A 116 -7.93 16.71 -4.86
C ASN A 116 -6.83 17.79 -4.86
N LYS A 117 -5.59 17.41 -4.54
CA LYS A 117 -4.44 18.33 -4.47
C LYS A 117 -3.89 18.69 -5.85
N PHE A 118 -3.79 17.71 -6.74
CA PHE A 118 -3.20 17.82 -8.06
C PHE A 118 -4.29 17.68 -9.13
N LYS A 119 -4.91 18.82 -9.47
CA LYS A 119 -5.96 18.85 -10.49
C LYS A 119 -5.46 18.24 -11.81
N GLY A 120 -6.32 17.47 -12.46
CA GLY A 120 -6.05 16.84 -13.76
C GLY A 120 -5.44 15.43 -13.68
N THR A 121 -4.89 14.97 -12.54
CA THR A 121 -4.26 13.63 -12.46
C THR A 121 -5.22 12.48 -12.78
N ASN A 122 -6.49 12.60 -12.35
CA ASN A 122 -7.58 11.64 -12.61
C ASN A 122 -7.15 10.18 -12.42
N LEU A 123 -6.43 9.90 -11.34
CA LEU A 123 -5.93 8.56 -11.05
C LEU A 123 -7.07 7.64 -10.62
N ARG A 124 -6.97 6.38 -11.03
CA ARG A 124 -7.93 5.31 -10.74
C ARG A 124 -7.21 4.11 -10.16
N LEU A 125 -7.92 3.37 -9.31
CA LEU A 125 -7.45 2.15 -8.68
C LEU A 125 -8.01 0.93 -9.39
N SER A 126 -7.22 -0.14 -9.44
CA SER A 126 -7.74 -1.49 -9.72
C SER A 126 -8.33 -2.11 -8.46
N TYR A 127 -8.96 -3.26 -8.60
CA TYR A 127 -9.27 -4.13 -7.47
C TYR A 127 -7.97 -4.67 -6.84
N PRO A 128 -7.91 -4.90 -5.51
CA PRO A 128 -6.77 -5.53 -4.86
C PRO A 128 -6.54 -6.96 -5.35
N SER A 129 -5.27 -7.37 -5.40
CA SER A 129 -4.86 -8.75 -5.66
C SER A 129 -3.95 -9.21 -4.54
N ILE A 130 -4.23 -10.39 -3.97
CA ILE A 130 -3.46 -10.97 -2.88
C ILE A 130 -2.59 -12.11 -3.38
N PHE A 131 -1.37 -12.14 -2.89
CA PHE A 131 -0.37 -13.17 -3.12
C PHE A 131 0.12 -13.68 -1.77
N SER A 132 0.15 -14.99 -1.60
CA SER A 132 0.63 -15.64 -0.37
C SER A 132 1.59 -16.75 -0.74
N GLY A 133 2.74 -16.79 -0.09
CA GLY A 133 3.77 -17.77 -0.41
C GLY A 133 5.05 -17.58 0.37
N LYS A 134 5.98 -18.52 0.21
CA LYS A 134 7.34 -18.39 0.74
C LYS A 134 8.24 -17.84 -0.37
N ASN A 135 9.17 -16.95 -0.01
CA ASN A 135 10.14 -16.35 -0.93
C ASN A 135 9.50 -15.66 -2.15
N LEU A 136 8.36 -14.98 -1.94
CA LEU A 136 7.71 -14.21 -2.99
C LEU A 136 8.53 -12.96 -3.30
N GLU A 137 8.83 -12.75 -4.58
CA GLU A 137 9.56 -11.60 -5.09
C GLU A 137 8.69 -10.88 -6.13
N ILE A 138 8.58 -9.56 -6.00
CA ILE A 138 7.73 -8.72 -6.84
C ILE A 138 8.63 -7.72 -7.56
N ASP A 139 8.92 -8.03 -8.81
CA ASP A 139 9.71 -7.19 -9.69
C ASP A 139 8.86 -6.09 -10.33
N SER A 140 9.38 -4.87 -10.30
CA SER A 140 8.76 -3.71 -10.95
C SER A 140 9.83 -2.93 -11.73
N PRO A 141 10.33 -3.45 -12.86
CA PRO A 141 11.57 -2.98 -13.51
C PRO A 141 11.56 -1.51 -13.96
N LYS A 142 10.38 -0.91 -14.11
CA LYS A 142 10.19 0.48 -14.57
C LYS A 142 9.75 1.44 -13.46
N LEU A 143 9.57 0.94 -12.23
CA LEU A 143 9.03 1.72 -11.12
C LEU A 143 10.08 1.86 -10.02
N LYS A 144 10.40 3.11 -9.67
CA LYS A 144 11.02 3.40 -8.38
C LYS A 144 9.93 3.40 -7.32
N SER A 145 10.22 2.77 -6.19
CA SER A 145 9.27 2.65 -5.08
C SER A 145 9.84 3.22 -3.80
N VAL A 146 8.93 3.68 -2.94
CA VAL A 146 9.21 4.04 -1.55
C VAL A 146 8.51 3.01 -0.69
N SER A 147 9.29 2.35 0.16
CA SER A 147 8.79 1.41 1.16
C SER A 147 8.86 2.07 2.52
N VAL A 148 7.76 2.01 3.27
CA VAL A 148 7.70 2.45 4.66
C VAL A 148 7.19 1.31 5.52
N LYS A 149 7.88 1.03 6.63
CA LYS A 149 7.40 0.05 7.63
C LYS A 149 6.59 0.73 8.72
N PHE A 150 5.41 0.18 8.99
CA PHE A 150 4.58 0.48 10.14
C PHE A 150 4.75 -0.62 11.18
N LYS A 151 5.17 -0.23 12.38
CA LYS A 151 5.20 -1.12 13.55
C LYS A 151 3.85 -1.06 14.27
N LEU A 152 3.28 -2.23 14.48
CA LEU A 152 2.04 -2.50 15.22
C LEU A 152 2.38 -3.42 16.41
N SER A 153 1.49 -3.52 17.41
CA SER A 153 1.68 -4.47 18.51
C SER A 153 1.63 -5.93 18.03
N MET A 154 0.88 -6.16 16.95
CA MET A 154 0.66 -7.47 16.33
C MET A 154 1.72 -7.88 15.29
N GLY A 155 2.61 -6.98 14.89
CA GLY A 155 3.65 -7.25 13.89
C GLY A 155 4.06 -6.02 13.08
N GLU A 156 4.62 -6.24 11.91
CA GLU A 156 5.01 -5.17 10.98
C GLU A 156 4.18 -5.24 9.70
N LEU A 157 3.79 -4.06 9.20
CA LEU A 157 3.17 -3.90 7.89
C LEU A 157 4.04 -2.97 7.05
N SER A 158 4.54 -3.48 5.93
CA SER A 158 5.28 -2.71 4.94
C SER A 158 4.30 -2.11 3.94
N LEU A 159 4.35 -0.80 3.72
CA LEU A 159 3.65 -0.10 2.65
C LEU A 159 4.65 0.33 1.59
N ASN A 160 4.54 -0.20 0.38
CA ASN A 160 5.38 0.09 -0.75
C ASN A 160 4.58 0.78 -1.87
N ILE A 161 4.99 1.98 -2.25
CA ILE A 161 4.29 2.83 -3.21
C ILE A 161 5.23 3.12 -4.37
N ALA A 162 4.74 2.97 -5.59
CA ALA A 162 5.55 3.16 -6.79
C ALA A 162 4.75 3.85 -7.89
N PHE A 163 5.37 4.78 -8.61
CA PHE A 163 4.80 5.44 -9.79
C PHE A 163 5.84 5.57 -10.92
N GLU A 164 5.38 5.54 -12.16
CA GLU A 164 6.14 5.93 -13.34
C GLU A 164 6.39 7.45 -13.32
N GLY A 165 7.58 7.88 -13.74
CA GLY A 165 7.95 9.31 -13.80
C GLY A 165 8.43 9.92 -12.48
N ILE A 166 8.54 9.12 -11.41
CA ILE A 166 9.30 9.50 -10.22
C ILE A 166 10.78 9.24 -10.51
N GLU A 167 11.55 10.30 -10.75
CA GLU A 167 13.01 10.20 -10.77
C GLU A 167 13.60 10.36 -9.36
N GLY A 168 14.86 9.93 -9.23
CA GLY A 168 15.64 10.14 -8.00
C GLY A 168 16.35 11.47 -8.08
#